data_AF-A0A966KD11-F1
#
_entry.id   AF-A0A966KD11-F1
#
_cell.length_a   1.000
_cell.length_b   1.000
_cell.length_c   1.000
_cell.angle_alpha   90.00
_cell.angle_beta   90.00
_cell.angle_gamma   90.00
#
_symmetry.space_group_name_H-M   'P 1'
#
loop_
_entity.id
_entity.type
_entity.pdbx_description
1 polymer ?
#
loop_
_entity_poly.entity_id
_entity_poly.type
_entity_poly.pdbx_seq_one_letter_code
_entity_poly.pdbx_strand_id
1 'polypeptide(L)'
;MEKVTVPAEIASEEITAWLDFKKVFQSVRDAQKENIDLLVEAMMMGSLIRNTDNTLEYKLAVPLENERPVSKIRFAARLNDKMLSPHLKGVSASDGDARLQAIIAALSGEAKGVIASFDSVDKKVCLAVAVFFI
;
A
#
# COMPACT_ATOMS: atom_id res chain seq x y z
N MET A 1 6.45 -10.03 21.18
CA MET A 1 7.01 -10.05 19.81
C MET A 1 8.20 -9.12 19.81
N GLU A 2 9.39 -9.61 19.48
CA GLU A 2 10.54 -8.74 19.28
C GLU A 2 10.20 -7.75 18.16
N LYS A 3 10.32 -6.45 18.47
CA LYS A 3 10.12 -5.38 17.52
C LYS A 3 11.35 -5.41 16.61
N VAL A 4 11.27 -6.14 15.50
CA VAL A 4 12.35 -6.17 14.51
C VAL A 4 12.38 -4.80 13.85
N THR A 5 13.24 -3.93 14.36
CA THR A 5 13.48 -2.62 13.77
C THR A 5 14.46 -2.77 12.61
N VAL A 6 14.02 -2.43 11.41
CA VAL A 6 14.89 -2.35 10.24
C VAL A 6 15.63 -1.01 10.28
N PRO A 7 16.96 -0.97 10.10
CA PRO A 7 17.69 0.29 10.01
C PRO A 7 17.12 1.19 8.90
N ALA A 8 17.11 2.51 9.13
CA ALA A 8 16.55 3.48 8.18
C ALA A 8 17.17 3.37 6.77
N GLU A 9 18.48 3.12 6.72
CA GLU A 9 19.23 2.94 5.47
C GLU A 9 18.69 1.74 4.67
N ILE A 10 18.55 0.57 5.32
CA ILE A 10 18.00 -0.64 4.69
C ILE A 10 16.55 -0.44 4.25
N ALA A 11 15.72 0.19 5.08
CA ALA A 11 14.33 0.49 4.74
C ALA A 11 14.23 1.43 3.51
N SER A 12 15.09 2.44 3.46
CA SER A 12 15.17 3.38 2.32
C SER A 12 15.64 2.69 1.04
N GLU A 13 16.65 1.81 1.12
CA GLU A 13 17.15 1.02 0.00
C GLU A 13 16.06 0.09 -0.56
N GLU A 14 15.32 -0.59 0.31
CA GLU A 14 14.24 -1.49 -0.11
C GLU A 14 13.07 -0.77 -0.80
N ILE A 15 12.65 0.38 -0.27
CA ILE A 15 11.63 1.22 -0.92
C ILE A 15 12.15 1.78 -2.24
N THR A 16 13.40 2.22 -2.30
CA THR A 16 14.03 2.70 -3.54
C THR A 16 14.06 1.60 -4.59
N ALA A 17 14.49 0.39 -4.22
CA ALA A 17 14.54 -0.76 -5.12
C ALA A 17 13.14 -1.20 -5.60
N TRP A 18 12.12 -1.08 -4.76
CA TRP A 18 10.72 -1.29 -5.16
C TRP A 18 10.25 -0.25 -6.19
N LEU A 19 10.56 1.03 -5.99
CA LEU A 19 10.24 2.11 -6.94
C LEU A 19 11.02 1.95 -8.26
N ASP A 20 12.26 1.48 -8.20
CA ASP A 20 13.09 1.18 -9.37
C ASP A 20 12.53 0.02 -10.18
N PHE A 21 12.15 -1.07 -9.51
CA PHE A 21 11.41 -2.16 -10.16
C PHE A 21 10.15 -1.62 -10.84
N LYS A 22 9.40 -0.75 -10.16
CA LYS A 22 8.20 -0.12 -10.72
C LYS A 22 8.48 0.84 -11.87
N LYS A 23 9.73 1.28 -12.04
CA LYS A 23 10.18 2.30 -13.00
C LYS A 23 9.55 3.67 -12.73
N VAL A 24 9.38 4.03 -11.47
CA VAL A 24 8.85 5.34 -11.06
C VAL A 24 9.90 6.41 -11.34
N PHE A 25 9.54 7.41 -12.17
CA PHE A 25 10.41 8.53 -12.52
C PHE A 25 10.74 9.41 -11.30
N GLN A 26 11.92 10.03 -11.31
CA GLN A 26 12.38 10.88 -10.20
C GLN A 26 11.40 12.01 -9.87
N SER A 27 10.81 12.67 -10.88
CA SER A 27 9.83 13.74 -10.67
C SER A 27 8.60 13.28 -9.88
N VAL A 28 8.16 12.03 -10.05
CA VAL A 28 7.05 11.45 -9.28
C VAL A 28 7.51 11.14 -7.86
N ARG A 29 8.75 10.66 -7.67
CA ARG A 29 9.31 10.43 -6.33
C ARG A 29 9.41 11.73 -5.53
N ASP A 30 9.87 12.80 -6.16
CA ASP A 30 9.98 14.11 -5.54
C ASP A 30 8.61 14.65 -5.13
N ALA A 31 7.61 14.54 -6.03
CA ALA A 31 6.24 14.95 -5.75
C ALA A 31 5.54 14.11 -4.67
N GLN A 32 6.01 12.87 -4.45
CA GLN A 32 5.44 11.92 -3.49
C GLN A 32 6.40 11.65 -2.32
N LYS A 33 7.32 12.58 -2.04
CA LYS A 33 8.36 12.38 -1.01
C LYS A 33 7.77 12.01 0.36
N GLU A 34 6.71 12.68 0.79
CA GLU A 34 6.04 12.38 2.07
C GLU A 34 5.50 10.95 2.12
N ASN A 35 4.98 10.44 0.99
CA ASN A 35 4.52 9.05 0.89
C ASN A 35 5.70 8.07 0.94
N ILE A 36 6.83 8.40 0.30
CA ILE A 36 8.05 7.58 0.39
C ILE A 36 8.55 7.52 1.83
N ASP A 37 8.67 8.67 2.49
CA ASP A 37 9.15 8.77 3.87
C ASP A 37 8.24 7.96 4.82
N LEU A 38 6.92 7.99 4.62
CA LEU A 38 5.96 7.16 5.36
C LEU A 38 6.14 5.65 5.12
N LEU A 39 6.41 5.23 3.88
CA LEU A 39 6.66 3.81 3.57
C LEU A 39 7.98 3.32 4.22
N VAL A 40 9.01 4.17 4.24
CA VAL A 40 10.27 3.89 4.92
C VAL A 40 10.03 3.74 6.42
N GLU A 41 9.27 4.64 7.04
CA GLU A 41 8.92 4.56 8.47
C GLU A 41 8.16 3.25 8.79
N ALA A 42 7.18 2.89 7.97
CA ALA A 42 6.43 1.64 8.12
C ALA A 42 7.34 0.41 8.03
N MET A 43 8.33 0.43 7.13
CA MET A 43 9.31 -0.66 7.01
C MET A 43 10.29 -0.71 8.18
N MET A 44 10.76 0.45 8.67
CA MET A 44 11.56 0.55 9.89
C MET A 44 10.85 -0.03 11.11
N MET A 45 9.54 0.18 11.22
CA MET A 45 8.70 -0.39 12.28
C MET A 45 8.39 -1.88 12.09
N GLY A 46 8.78 -2.47 10.96
CA GLY A 46 8.48 -3.86 10.61
C GLY A 46 7.00 -4.11 10.29
N SER A 47 6.21 -3.06 10.04
CA SER A 47 4.81 -3.20 9.62
C SER A 47 4.68 -3.31 8.10
N LEU A 48 5.67 -2.87 7.33
CA LEU A 48 5.73 -3.03 5.87
C LEU A 48 6.96 -3.86 5.48
N ILE A 49 6.78 -4.87 4.63
CA ILE A 49 7.88 -5.66 4.06
C ILE A 49 7.74 -5.74 2.55
N ARG A 50 8.88 -5.76 1.85
CA ARG A 50 8.94 -6.11 0.43
C ARG A 50 9.30 -7.58 0.30
N ASN A 51 8.46 -8.32 -0.41
CA ASN A 51 8.71 -9.72 -0.72
C ASN A 51 9.62 -9.86 -1.95
N THR A 52 10.18 -11.05 -2.13
CA THR A 52 11.07 -11.39 -3.25
C THR A 52 10.41 -11.23 -4.63
N ASP A 53 9.09 -11.33 -4.72
CA ASP A 53 8.31 -11.10 -5.94
C ASP A 53 7.93 -9.62 -6.17
N ASN A 54 8.52 -8.70 -5.40
CA ASN A 54 8.23 -7.26 -5.41
C ASN A 54 6.80 -6.87 -4.99
N THR A 55 6.03 -7.82 -4.42
CA THR A 55 4.82 -7.45 -3.68
C THR A 55 5.21 -6.79 -2.36
N LEU A 56 4.36 -5.88 -1.89
CA LEU A 56 4.48 -5.34 -0.53
C LEU A 56 3.48 -6.06 0.37
N GLU A 57 3.88 -6.46 1.56
CA GLU A 57 2.98 -6.95 2.60
C GLU A 57 2.98 -5.94 3.76
N TYR A 58 1.79 -5.46 4.11
CA TYR A 58 1.58 -4.55 5.23
C TYR A 58 0.79 -5.26 6.33
N LYS A 59 1.34 -5.30 7.53
CA LYS A 59 0.67 -5.75 8.74
C LYS A 59 -0.12 -4.58 9.31
N LEU A 60 -1.42 -4.77 9.48
CA LEU A 60 -2.30 -3.74 10.03
C LEU A 60 -1.90 -3.41 11.47
N ALA A 61 -1.92 -2.12 11.81
CA ALA A 61 -1.72 -1.65 13.16
C ALA A 61 -2.83 -2.17 14.08
N VAL A 62 -4.07 -2.17 13.58
CA VAL A 62 -5.24 -2.72 14.27
C VAL A 62 -5.84 -3.83 13.40
N PRO A 63 -5.70 -5.10 13.79
CA PRO A 63 -6.37 -6.20 13.10
C PRO A 63 -7.88 -6.02 13.09
N LEU A 64 -8.51 -6.32 11.96
CA LEU A 64 -9.97 -6.34 11.85
C LEU A 64 -10.46 -7.70 12.34
N GLU A 65 -11.28 -7.73 13.38
CA GLU A 65 -11.85 -8.95 14.00
C GLU A 65 -13.21 -9.34 13.41
N ASN A 66 -13.45 -9.00 12.14
CA ASN A 66 -14.70 -9.29 11.43
C ASN A 66 -14.82 -10.81 11.14
N GLU A 67 -15.92 -11.25 10.52
CA GLU A 67 -16.15 -12.68 10.14
C GLU A 67 -14.96 -13.31 9.40
N ARG A 68 -14.23 -12.50 8.63
CA ARG A 68 -12.90 -12.83 8.11
C ARG A 68 -11.87 -11.91 8.77
N PRO A 69 -11.10 -12.41 9.75
CA PRO A 69 -10.06 -11.61 10.38
C PRO A 69 -9.00 -11.21 9.37
N VAL A 70 -8.67 -9.91 9.33
CA VAL A 70 -7.62 -9.38 8.48
C VAL A 70 -6.60 -8.71 9.38
N SER A 71 -5.39 -9.27 9.44
CA SER A 71 -4.27 -8.71 10.19
C SER A 71 -3.16 -8.19 9.29
N LYS A 72 -3.25 -8.48 7.99
CA LYS A 72 -2.28 -8.09 6.98
C LYS A 72 -2.91 -8.02 5.60
N ILE A 73 -2.33 -7.21 4.74
CA ILE A 73 -2.70 -7.09 3.33
C ILE A 73 -1.45 -7.21 2.47
N ARG A 74 -1.62 -7.78 1.29
CA ARG A 74 -0.53 -7.95 0.33
C ARG A 74 -0.87 -7.26 -0.97
N PHE A 75 -0.09 -6.26 -1.34
CA PHE A 75 -0.26 -5.49 -2.57
C PHE A 75 0.44 -6.17 -3.75
N ALA A 76 -0.27 -6.34 -4.86
CA ALA A 76 0.29 -6.81 -6.10
C ALA A 76 1.44 -5.90 -6.58
N ALA A 77 2.48 -6.50 -7.16
CA ALA A 77 3.63 -5.77 -7.69
C ALA A 77 3.28 -4.88 -8.90
N ARG A 78 2.21 -5.23 -9.63
CA ARG A 78 1.68 -4.52 -10.79
C ARG A 78 0.16 -4.46 -10.71
N LEU A 79 -0.39 -3.40 -11.29
CA LEU A 79 -1.81 -3.21 -11.50
C LEU A 79 -2.01 -2.82 -12.96
N ASN A 80 -2.91 -3.51 -13.65
CA ASN A 80 -3.32 -3.16 -15.01
C ASN A 80 -4.83 -2.88 -15.04
N ASP A 81 -5.31 -2.32 -16.16
CA ASP A 81 -6.71 -1.92 -16.30
C ASP A 81 -7.69 -3.08 -16.17
N LYS A 82 -7.29 -4.30 -16.58
CA LYS A 82 -8.13 -5.50 -16.44
C LYS A 82 -8.37 -5.85 -14.97
N MET A 83 -7.37 -5.61 -14.11
CA MET A 83 -7.48 -5.79 -12.66
C MET A 83 -8.26 -4.65 -12.01
N LEU A 84 -8.02 -3.41 -12.42
CA LEU A 84 -8.59 -2.21 -11.79
C LEU A 84 -10.04 -1.92 -12.20
N SER A 85 -10.38 -2.11 -13.48
CA SER A 85 -11.68 -1.73 -14.05
C SER A 85 -12.89 -2.33 -13.31
N PRO A 86 -12.90 -3.63 -12.90
CA PRO A 86 -13.98 -4.19 -12.10
C PRO A 86 -14.19 -3.46 -10.75
N HIS A 87 -13.11 -2.97 -10.15
CA HIS A 87 -13.14 -2.27 -8.87
C HIS A 87 -13.56 -0.80 -9.04
N LEU A 88 -13.31 -0.16 -10.18
CA LEU A 88 -13.77 1.20 -10.44
C LEU A 88 -15.25 1.29 -10.87
N LYS A 89 -15.89 0.17 -11.22
CA LYS A 89 -17.30 0.16 -11.64
C LYS A 89 -18.19 0.76 -10.54
N GLY A 90 -18.98 1.78 -10.91
CA GLY A 90 -19.89 2.47 -10.00
C GLY A 90 -19.23 3.47 -9.06
N VAL A 91 -17.92 3.71 -9.17
CA VAL A 91 -17.22 4.76 -8.42
C VAL A 91 -17.22 6.05 -9.23
N SER A 92 -17.63 7.16 -8.61
CA SER A 92 -17.60 8.47 -9.28
C SER A 92 -16.17 8.91 -9.56
N ALA A 93 -15.95 9.53 -10.73
CA ALA A 93 -14.65 10.13 -11.07
C ALA A 93 -14.28 11.29 -10.10
N SER A 94 -15.29 11.96 -9.52
CA SER A 94 -15.10 13.06 -8.58
C SER A 94 -14.85 12.62 -7.14
N ASP A 95 -15.05 11.34 -6.82
CA ASP A 95 -14.85 10.81 -5.46
C ASP A 95 -13.44 10.21 -5.37
N GLY A 96 -12.47 11.07 -5.04
CA GLY A 96 -11.06 10.68 -4.93
C GLY A 96 -10.83 9.58 -3.91
N ASP A 97 -11.53 9.64 -2.78
CA ASP A 97 -11.43 8.64 -1.70
C ASP A 97 -11.92 7.27 -2.15
N ALA A 98 -13.11 7.21 -2.75
CA ALA A 98 -13.67 5.95 -3.26
C ALA A 98 -12.82 5.35 -4.40
N ARG A 99 -12.18 6.20 -5.22
CA ARG A 99 -11.23 5.74 -6.25
C ARG A 99 -9.98 5.13 -5.64
N LEU A 100 -9.41 5.76 -4.62
CA LEU A 100 -8.24 5.24 -3.93
C LEU A 100 -8.55 3.92 -3.21
N GLN A 101 -9.71 3.81 -2.55
CA GLN A 101 -10.17 2.54 -1.97
C GLN A 101 -10.34 1.44 -3.02
N ALA A 102 -10.86 1.78 -4.21
CA ALA A 102 -10.98 0.82 -5.31
C ALA A 102 -9.62 0.34 -5.82
N ILE A 103 -8.62 1.23 -5.89
CA ILE A 103 -7.24 0.88 -6.26
C ILE A 103 -6.63 -0.04 -5.20
N ILE A 104 -6.76 0.30 -3.91
CA ILE A 104 -6.26 -0.55 -2.81
C ILE A 104 -6.93 -1.93 -2.85
N ALA A 105 -8.24 -1.99 -3.07
CA ALA A 105 -8.97 -3.24 -3.21
C ALA A 105 -8.47 -4.07 -4.41
N ALA A 106 -8.21 -3.44 -5.55
CA ALA A 106 -7.67 -4.11 -6.73
C ALA A 106 -6.23 -4.61 -6.53
N LEU A 107 -5.40 -3.85 -5.79
CA LEU A 107 -4.03 -4.23 -5.46
C LEU A 107 -3.95 -5.38 -4.45
N SER A 108 -4.84 -5.36 -3.45
CA SER A 108 -4.80 -6.31 -2.34
C SER A 108 -5.65 -7.56 -2.57
N GLY A 109 -6.62 -7.50 -3.50
CA GLY A 109 -7.65 -8.51 -3.64
C GLY A 109 -8.70 -8.49 -2.52
N GLU A 110 -8.62 -7.55 -1.58
CA GLU A 110 -9.58 -7.43 -0.49
C GLU A 110 -10.84 -6.66 -0.91
N ALA A 111 -11.95 -6.95 -0.24
CA ALA A 111 -13.22 -6.28 -0.51
C ALA A 111 -13.16 -4.80 -0.10
N LYS A 112 -13.81 -3.91 -0.87
CA LYS A 112 -13.85 -2.47 -0.53
C LYS A 112 -14.33 -2.17 0.89
N GLY A 113 -15.28 -2.98 1.39
CA GLY A 113 -15.77 -2.87 2.78
C GLY A 113 -14.68 -3.10 3.82
N VAL A 114 -13.75 -4.04 3.57
CA VAL A 114 -12.57 -4.27 4.43
C VAL A 114 -11.66 -3.05 4.42
N ILE A 115 -11.37 -2.49 3.24
CA ILE A 115 -10.52 -1.29 3.10
C ILE A 115 -11.17 -0.07 3.79
N ALA A 116 -12.50 0.04 3.72
CA ALA A 116 -13.24 1.11 4.39
C ALA A 116 -13.22 1.00 5.92
N SER A 117 -12.93 -0.18 6.48
CA SER A 117 -12.80 -0.41 7.92
C SER A 117 -11.40 -0.13 8.47
N PHE A 118 -10.42 0.19 7.62
CA PHE A 118 -9.07 0.54 8.10
C PHE A 118 -9.09 1.80 8.94
N ASP A 119 -8.28 1.80 9.99
CA ASP A 119 -8.08 2.98 10.80
C ASP A 119 -7.29 4.05 10.01
N SER A 120 -7.12 5.23 10.62
CA SER A 120 -6.42 6.34 9.96
C SER A 120 -4.95 6.07 9.64
N VAL A 121 -4.26 5.22 10.40
CA VAL A 121 -2.85 4.89 10.21
C VAL A 121 -2.72 3.90 9.06
N ASP A 122 -3.48 2.81 9.12
CA ASP A 122 -3.55 1.79 8.09
C ASP A 122 -3.96 2.41 6.76
N LYS A 123 -4.99 3.28 6.75
CA LYS A 123 -5.44 3.97 5.55
C LYS A 123 -4.32 4.83 4.95
N LYS A 124 -3.55 5.57 5.75
CA LYS A 124 -2.43 6.40 5.26
C LYS A 124 -1.34 5.55 4.61
N VAL A 125 -0.91 4.46 5.23
CA VAL A 125 0.13 3.58 4.65
C VAL A 125 -0.37 2.93 3.36
N CYS A 126 -1.61 2.44 3.34
CA CYS A 126 -2.21 1.87 2.13
C CYS A 126 -2.30 2.88 0.98
N LEU A 127 -2.67 4.12 1.28
CA LEU A 127 -2.72 5.21 0.30
C LEU A 127 -1.33 5.56 -0.23
N ALA A 128 -0.32 5.60 0.64
CA ALA A 128 1.06 5.83 0.24
C ALA A 128 1.61 4.74 -0.69
N VAL A 129 1.14 3.49 -0.56
CA VAL A 129 1.43 2.45 -1.57
C VAL A 129 0.66 2.71 -2.87
N ALA A 130 -0.64 2.97 -2.76
CA ALA A 130 -1.55 3.07 -3.91
C ALA A 130 -1.20 4.22 -4.88
N VAL A 131 -0.67 5.34 -4.39
CA VAL A 131 -0.34 6.51 -5.22
C VAL A 131 0.66 6.19 -6.33
N PHE A 132 1.55 5.21 -6.13
CA PHE A 132 2.52 4.78 -7.14
C PHE A 132 1.97 3.82 -8.20
N PHE A 133 0.65 3.62 -8.24
CA PHE A 133 -0.05 2.83 -9.26
C PHE A 133 -1.03 3.67 -10.09
N ILE A 134 -1.00 5.00 -9.91
CA ILE A 134 -1.83 5.99 -10.62
C ILE A 134 -1.00 6.69 -11.69
#